data_AF-A0A544BQ17-F1
#
_entry.id   AF-A0A544BQ17-F1
#
_cell.length_a   1.000
_cell.length_b   1.000
_cell.length_c   1.000
_cell.angle_alpha   90.00
_cell.angle_beta   90.00
_cell.angle_gamma   90.00
#
_symmetry.space_group_name_H-M   'P 1'
#
loop_
_entity.id
_entity.type
_entity.pdbx_description
1 polymer ?
#
loop_
_entity_poly.entity_id
_entity_poly.type
_entity_poly.pdbx_seq_one_letter_code
_entity_poly.pdbx_strand_id
1 'polypeptide(L)'
;MVNTIEFINTRKLNADEVTQINHIIKSRAKASVAAGKKEWLYPENDVACDWADLRHVLLPPSGELHRYGGEMFAQFEDGSVHYQDAFGRTTPQNEYLNKNIDEAQIGRNDLCGCGSGRKYKSCCRNVPGDLRTTWDVASIRERNLAFCNCIRDVLGLNSGKT
;
A
#
# COMPACT_ATOMS: atom_id res chain seq x y z
N MET A 1 17.63 -4.90 6.08
CA MET A 1 18.48 -4.71 4.88
C MET A 1 17.57 -4.28 3.72
N VAL A 2 18.04 -3.86 2.55
CA VAL A 2 17.17 -3.74 1.37
C VAL A 2 17.73 -4.70 0.35
N ASN A 3 16.90 -5.58 -0.22
CA ASN A 3 17.36 -6.48 -1.26
C ASN A 3 17.65 -5.66 -2.53
N THR A 4 18.93 -5.41 -2.80
CA THR A 4 19.37 -4.67 -3.98
C THR A 4 19.53 -5.55 -5.22
N ILE A 5 19.32 -6.87 -5.11
CA ILE A 5 19.35 -7.80 -6.26
C ILE A 5 18.25 -7.44 -7.26
N GLU A 6 17.12 -6.92 -6.77
CA GLU A 6 15.97 -6.52 -7.58
C GLU A 6 16.04 -5.06 -8.08
N PHE A 7 17.14 -4.35 -7.81
CA PHE A 7 17.28 -2.97 -8.27
C PHE A 7 17.63 -2.95 -9.75
N ILE A 8 16.79 -2.27 -10.53
CA ILE A 8 17.02 -2.05 -11.94
C ILE A 8 18.07 -0.94 -12.10
N ASN A 9 19.33 -1.35 -12.34
CA ASN A 9 20.46 -0.44 -12.55
C ASN A 9 20.80 -0.22 -14.03
N THR A 10 20.14 -0.94 -14.94
CA THR A 10 20.37 -0.89 -16.39
C THR A 10 19.41 0.06 -17.13
N ARG A 11 18.30 0.44 -16.50
CA ARG A 11 17.28 1.29 -17.12
C ARG A 11 17.87 2.61 -17.57
N LYS A 12 17.70 2.91 -18.86
CA LYS A 12 18.03 4.21 -19.46
C LYS A 12 16.74 4.88 -19.89
N LEU A 13 16.59 6.17 -19.55
CA LEU A 13 15.48 7.00 -19.98
C LEU A 13 15.92 7.83 -21.18
N ASN A 14 15.08 7.89 -22.20
CA ASN A 14 15.26 8.82 -23.32
C ASN A 14 14.75 10.22 -22.95
N ALA A 15 14.99 11.20 -23.84
CA ALA A 15 14.63 12.60 -23.57
C ALA A 15 13.12 12.80 -23.36
N ASP A 16 12.28 12.12 -24.14
CA ASP A 16 10.82 12.20 -24.03
C ASP A 16 10.33 11.62 -22.69
N GLU A 17 10.86 10.45 -22.29
CA GLU A 17 10.55 9.83 -20.99
C GLU A 17 10.96 10.72 -19.80
N VAL A 18 12.11 11.40 -19.90
CA VAL A 18 12.55 12.35 -18.87
C VAL A 18 11.60 13.55 -18.80
N THR A 19 11.17 14.08 -19.95
CA THR A 19 10.18 15.16 -20.01
C THR A 19 8.86 14.75 -19.36
N GLN A 20 8.36 13.55 -19.67
CA GLN A 20 7.15 12.99 -19.06
C GLN A 20 7.27 12.90 -17.53
N ILE A 21 8.38 12.37 -17.01
CA ILE A 21 8.63 12.29 -15.56
C ILE A 21 8.68 13.67 -14.92
N ASN A 22 9.40 14.62 -15.54
CA ASN A 22 9.49 15.99 -15.05
C ASN A 22 8.12 16.68 -15.02
N HIS A 23 7.27 16.41 -16.00
CA HIS A 23 5.89 16.92 -16.02
C HIS A 23 5.07 16.39 -14.85
N ILE A 24 5.19 15.11 -14.50
CA ILE A 24 4.55 14.52 -13.32
C ILE A 24 5.05 15.21 -12.04
N ILE A 25 6.38 15.34 -11.88
CA ILE A 25 7.00 15.96 -10.70
C ILE A 25 6.50 17.39 -10.54
N LYS A 26 6.56 18.21 -11.60
CA LYS A 26 6.11 19.60 -11.57
C LYS A 26 4.62 19.71 -11.24
N SER A 27 3.78 18.90 -11.88
CA SER A 27 2.32 18.93 -11.67
C SER A 27 1.89 18.49 -10.27
N ARG A 28 2.74 17.75 -9.56
CA ARG A 28 2.48 17.28 -8.18
C ARG A 28 3.28 18.05 -7.12
N ALA A 29 4.16 18.96 -7.52
CA ALA A 29 4.94 19.80 -6.61
C ALA A 29 4.01 20.76 -5.87
N LYS A 30 4.07 20.76 -4.54
CA LYS A 30 3.22 21.64 -3.70
C LYS A 30 3.82 23.02 -3.44
N ALA A 31 5.14 23.15 -3.54
CA ALA A 31 5.85 24.36 -3.11
C ALA A 31 6.77 24.89 -4.22
N SER A 32 7.79 24.13 -4.60
CA SER A 32 8.78 24.56 -5.59
C SER A 32 9.36 23.39 -6.37
N VAL A 33 9.84 23.70 -7.57
CA VAL A 33 10.65 22.83 -8.42
C VAL A 33 11.85 23.64 -8.90
N ALA A 34 12.99 22.98 -9.08
CA ALA A 34 14.20 23.59 -9.59
C ALA A 34 14.72 22.79 -10.78
N ALA A 35 15.37 23.49 -11.71
CA ALA A 35 16.03 22.87 -12.85
C ALA A 35 17.32 23.63 -13.16
N GLY A 36 18.30 22.95 -13.75
CA GLY A 36 19.59 23.54 -14.12
C GLY A 36 19.48 24.57 -15.26
N LYS A 37 18.39 24.56 -16.02
CA LYS A 37 18.08 25.54 -17.07
C LYS A 37 16.62 25.98 -16.97
N LYS A 38 16.34 27.21 -17.40
CA LYS A 38 15.01 27.81 -17.28
C LYS A 38 13.97 27.09 -18.14
N GLU A 39 14.36 26.69 -19.35
CA GLU A 39 13.51 25.95 -20.28
C GLU A 39 13.00 24.62 -19.67
N TRP A 40 13.81 23.95 -18.85
CA TRP A 40 13.45 22.68 -18.21
C TRP A 40 12.42 22.82 -17.08
N LEU A 41 12.10 24.05 -16.67
CA LEU A 41 11.01 24.29 -15.74
C LEU A 41 9.64 24.13 -16.39
N TYR A 42 9.54 23.96 -17.71
CA TYR A 42 8.27 23.89 -18.44
C TYR A 42 8.11 22.61 -19.27
N PRO A 43 8.22 21.41 -18.65
CA PRO A 43 8.09 20.14 -19.37
C PRO A 43 6.73 19.95 -20.03
N GLU A 44 5.66 20.63 -19.56
CA GLU A 44 4.33 20.57 -20.17
C GLU A 44 4.28 21.07 -21.63
N ASN A 45 5.26 21.85 -22.08
CA ASN A 45 5.32 22.34 -23.45
C ASN A 45 5.75 21.24 -24.45
N ASP A 46 6.44 20.21 -23.96
CA ASP A 46 7.08 19.19 -24.78
C ASP A 46 6.43 17.81 -24.60
N VAL A 47 5.46 17.65 -23.69
CA VAL A 47 4.71 16.40 -23.50
C VAL A 47 3.58 16.29 -24.53
N ALA A 48 3.64 15.24 -25.36
CA ALA A 48 2.66 15.01 -26.42
C ALA A 48 1.52 14.03 -26.05
N CYS A 49 1.57 13.40 -24.87
CA CYS A 49 0.62 12.37 -24.45
C CYS A 49 -0.35 12.84 -23.37
N ASP A 50 -1.46 12.10 -23.23
CA ASP A 50 -2.44 12.38 -22.18
C ASP A 50 -1.90 12.00 -20.79
N TRP A 51 -2.42 12.67 -19.76
CA TRP A 51 -2.03 12.40 -18.37
C TRP A 51 -2.15 10.92 -17.97
N ALA A 52 -3.15 10.20 -18.51
CA ALA A 52 -3.36 8.79 -18.23
C ALA A 52 -2.24 7.89 -18.78
N ASP A 53 -1.55 8.32 -19.84
CA ASP A 53 -0.50 7.57 -20.51
C ASP A 53 0.85 7.72 -19.83
N LEU A 54 1.04 8.78 -19.05
CA LEU A 54 2.21 8.99 -18.20
C LEU A 54 2.43 7.85 -17.19
N ARG A 55 1.43 7.01 -16.91
CA ARG A 55 1.60 5.82 -16.05
C ARG A 55 2.63 4.85 -16.61
N HIS A 56 2.76 4.75 -17.94
CA HIS A 56 3.59 3.73 -18.58
C HIS A 56 5.08 4.02 -18.38
N VAL A 57 5.50 5.30 -18.38
CA VAL A 57 6.90 5.65 -18.09
C VAL A 57 7.29 5.38 -16.64
N LEU A 58 6.34 5.26 -15.72
CA LEU A 58 6.65 4.92 -14.33
C LEU A 58 6.82 3.42 -14.11
N LEU A 59 6.38 2.58 -15.07
CA LEU A 59 6.54 1.15 -14.95
C LEU A 59 8.01 0.75 -15.16
N PRO A 60 8.50 -0.26 -14.43
CA PRO A 60 9.80 -0.86 -14.71
C PRO A 60 9.78 -1.56 -16.08
N PRO A 61 10.94 -1.65 -16.77
CA PRO A 61 11.05 -2.42 -18.00
C PRO A 61 10.59 -3.87 -17.79
N SER A 62 9.71 -4.35 -18.67
CA SER A 62 9.00 -5.63 -18.48
C SER A 62 9.91 -6.86 -18.41
N GLY A 63 11.12 -6.78 -18.97
CA GLY A 63 12.12 -7.85 -18.93
C GLY A 63 13.18 -7.71 -17.83
N GLU A 64 13.21 -6.59 -17.11
CA GLU A 64 14.21 -6.30 -16.06
C GLU A 64 13.63 -6.48 -14.65
N LEU A 65 12.32 -6.69 -14.54
CA LEU A 65 11.72 -7.23 -13.32
C LEU A 65 12.15 -8.68 -13.15
N HIS A 66 13.26 -8.91 -12.46
CA HIS A 66 13.47 -10.18 -11.81
C HIS A 66 12.38 -10.30 -10.72
N ARG A 67 11.81 -11.49 -10.58
CA ARG A 67 10.82 -11.93 -9.57
C ARG A 67 10.30 -10.83 -8.62
N TYR A 68 9.30 -10.02 -9.03
CA TYR A 68 8.61 -9.15 -8.08
C TYR A 68 7.89 -10.02 -7.05
N GLY A 69 8.47 -10.14 -5.85
CA GLY A 69 7.98 -11.03 -4.80
C GLY A 69 9.11 -11.74 -4.07
N GLY A 70 8.73 -12.68 -3.19
CA GLY A 70 9.66 -13.50 -2.43
C GLY A 70 9.93 -13.00 -1.02
N GLU A 71 10.60 -13.86 -0.27
CA GLU A 71 10.98 -13.65 1.12
C GLU A 71 12.49 -13.86 1.22
N MET A 72 13.16 -12.99 1.98
CA MET A 72 14.59 -13.09 2.24
C MET A 72 14.79 -13.54 3.69
N PHE A 73 15.62 -14.56 3.86
CA PHE A 73 16.11 -15.01 5.16
C PHE A 73 17.64 -14.90 5.16
N ALA A 74 18.21 -14.20 6.13
CA ALA A 74 19.66 -14.11 6.33
C ALA A 74 20.01 -14.60 7.74
N GLN A 75 20.75 -15.69 7.84
CA GLN A 75 21.27 -16.21 9.11
C GLN A 75 22.64 -15.58 9.41
N PHE A 76 22.83 -15.10 10.64
CA PHE A 76 24.09 -14.53 11.11
C PHE A 76 24.91 -15.56 11.91
N GLU A 77 26.19 -15.24 12.14
CA GLU A 77 27.12 -16.09 12.89
C GLU A 77 26.67 -16.38 14.33
N ASP A 78 25.91 -15.45 14.94
CA ASP A 78 25.31 -15.61 16.28
C ASP A 78 24.07 -16.53 16.29
N GLY A 79 23.68 -17.05 15.13
CA GLY A 79 22.51 -17.91 14.94
C GLY A 79 21.18 -17.17 14.76
N SER A 80 21.15 -15.84 14.87
CA SER A 80 19.95 -15.05 14.60
C SER A 80 19.59 -15.03 13.11
N VAL A 81 18.30 -14.83 12.80
CA VAL A 81 17.80 -14.80 11.41
C VAL A 81 17.08 -13.48 11.15
N HIS A 82 17.52 -12.74 10.13
CA HIS A 82 16.80 -11.60 9.57
C HIS A 82 15.81 -12.08 8.52
N TYR A 83 14.53 -11.76 8.69
CA TYR A 83 13.49 -11.96 7.70
C TYR A 83 13.11 -10.63 7.04
N GLN A 84 12.80 -10.67 5.75
CA GLN A 84 12.22 -9.55 5.03
C GLN A 84 11.32 -9.99 3.88
N ASP A 85 10.12 -9.43 3.77
CA ASP A 85 9.24 -9.65 2.61
C ASP A 85 9.58 -8.75 1.40
N ALA A 86 8.89 -8.94 0.28
CA ALA A 86 9.05 -8.16 -0.96
C ALA A 86 8.85 -6.64 -0.81
N PHE A 87 8.26 -6.18 0.30
CA PHE A 87 8.00 -4.77 0.60
C PHE A 87 8.94 -4.23 1.67
N GLY A 88 9.92 -5.02 2.09
CA GLY A 88 10.89 -4.63 3.08
C GLY A 88 10.45 -4.83 4.53
N ARG A 89 9.30 -5.45 4.79
CA ARG A 89 8.76 -5.66 6.13
C ARG A 89 9.48 -6.81 6.80
N THR A 90 9.90 -6.61 8.04
CA THR A 90 10.64 -7.61 8.84
C THR A 90 9.73 -8.51 9.66
N THR A 91 8.43 -8.36 9.51
CA THR A 91 7.42 -9.16 10.21
C THR A 91 6.45 -9.69 9.17
N PRO A 92 6.25 -11.02 9.11
CA PRO A 92 5.32 -11.61 8.16
C PRO A 92 3.89 -11.14 8.47
N GLN A 93 2.99 -11.30 7.49
CA GLN A 93 1.58 -11.04 7.72
C GLN A 93 1.08 -11.94 8.87
N ASN A 94 0.44 -11.32 9.86
CA ASN A 94 -0.14 -12.05 10.96
C ASN A 94 -1.46 -12.69 10.52
N GLU A 95 -1.50 -14.02 10.53
CA GLU A 95 -2.68 -14.81 10.13
C GLU A 95 -3.91 -14.56 11.00
N TYR A 96 -3.74 -14.16 12.27
CA TYR A 96 -4.85 -13.81 13.17
C TYR A 96 -5.59 -12.53 12.73
N LEU A 97 -5.03 -11.77 11.79
CA LEU A 97 -5.69 -10.62 11.20
C LEU A 97 -6.57 -11.00 10.02
N ASN A 98 -6.46 -12.22 9.48
CA ASN A 98 -7.26 -12.64 8.34
C ASN A 98 -8.72 -12.82 8.76
N LYS A 99 -9.62 -12.43 7.86
CA LYS A 99 -11.06 -12.46 8.03
C LYS A 99 -11.66 -13.32 6.95
N ASN A 100 -12.56 -14.20 7.34
CA ASN A 100 -13.37 -15.00 6.43
C ASN A 100 -14.80 -14.47 6.50
N ILE A 101 -15.17 -13.58 5.57
CA ILE A 101 -16.48 -12.93 5.53
C ILE A 101 -17.18 -13.29 4.23
N ASP A 102 -18.31 -13.97 4.36
CA ASP A 102 -19.24 -14.15 3.26
C ASP A 102 -20.21 -12.96 3.20
N GLU A 103 -20.00 -12.06 2.21
CA GLU A 103 -20.85 -10.89 2.02
C GLU A 103 -22.32 -11.26 1.78
N ALA A 104 -22.60 -12.44 1.20
CA ALA A 104 -23.97 -12.89 0.96
C ALA A 104 -24.75 -13.14 2.26
N GLN A 105 -24.06 -13.43 3.36
CA GLN A 105 -24.68 -13.65 4.68
C GLN A 105 -24.91 -12.34 5.46
N ILE A 106 -24.38 -11.20 4.99
CA ILE A 106 -24.52 -9.93 5.71
C ILE A 106 -25.86 -9.28 5.40
N GLY A 107 -26.75 -9.31 6.38
CA GLY A 107 -28.01 -8.59 6.33
C GLY A 107 -27.81 -7.08 6.27
N ARG A 108 -28.79 -6.39 5.69
CA ARG A 108 -28.76 -4.94 5.45
C ARG A 108 -28.53 -4.12 6.75
N ASN A 109 -29.00 -4.61 7.89
CA ASN A 109 -28.87 -3.95 9.19
C ASN A 109 -27.69 -4.45 10.04
N ASP A 110 -27.01 -5.50 9.61
CA ASP A 110 -25.87 -6.08 10.33
C ASP A 110 -24.65 -5.18 10.23
N LEU A 111 -23.64 -5.44 11.06
CA LEU A 111 -22.38 -4.73 10.98
C LEU A 111 -21.69 -5.03 9.64
N CYS A 112 -21.12 -3.98 9.06
CA CYS A 112 -20.41 -4.09 7.80
C CYS A 112 -19.13 -4.93 7.97
N GLY A 113 -18.87 -5.83 7.01
CA GLY A 113 -17.67 -6.66 7.00
C GLY A 113 -16.35 -5.89 6.92
N CYS A 114 -16.37 -4.60 6.59
CA CYS A 114 -15.17 -3.76 6.55
C CYS A 114 -14.56 -3.42 7.91
N GLY A 115 -15.25 -3.71 9.03
CA GLY A 115 -14.76 -3.37 10.36
C GLY A 115 -14.97 -1.93 10.82
N SER A 116 -15.73 -1.12 10.07
CA SER A 116 -16.02 0.27 10.45
C SER A 116 -16.89 0.41 11.71
N GLY A 117 -17.60 -0.66 12.09
CA GLY A 117 -18.64 -0.64 13.13
C GLY A 117 -19.97 0.00 12.69
N ARG A 118 -20.12 0.36 11.40
CA ARG A 118 -21.38 0.86 10.83
C ARG A 118 -22.23 -0.29 10.31
N LYS A 119 -23.55 -0.08 10.23
CA LYS A 119 -24.46 -1.02 9.55
C LYS A 119 -24.09 -1.12 8.07
N TYR A 120 -24.19 -2.30 7.48
CA TYR A 120 -23.79 -2.59 6.10
C TYR A 120 -24.47 -1.66 5.09
N LYS A 121 -25.79 -1.39 5.24
CA LYS A 121 -26.54 -0.45 4.40
C LYS A 121 -26.02 0.99 4.36
N SER A 122 -25.34 1.41 5.43
CA SER A 122 -24.79 2.76 5.61
C SER A 122 -23.27 2.80 5.44
N CYS A 123 -22.71 1.72 4.90
CA CYS A 123 -21.28 1.54 4.71
C CYS A 123 -21.04 1.01 3.30
N CYS A 124 -20.47 -0.19 3.14
CA CYS A 124 -20.00 -0.68 1.85
C CYS A 124 -21.11 -1.12 0.87
N ARG A 125 -22.37 -1.27 1.30
CA ARG A 125 -23.43 -1.88 0.46
C ARG A 125 -23.60 -1.25 -0.92
N ASN A 126 -23.48 0.07 -1.00
CA ASN A 126 -23.63 0.83 -2.26
C ASN A 126 -22.29 1.34 -2.80
N VAL A 127 -21.17 0.87 -2.25
CA VAL A 127 -19.82 1.24 -2.70
C VAL A 127 -19.33 0.16 -3.66
N PRO A 128 -18.82 0.50 -4.86
CA PRO A 128 -18.16 -0.45 -5.76
C PRO A 128 -17.00 -1.17 -5.07
N GLY A 129 -16.77 -2.45 -5.39
CA GLY A 129 -15.80 -3.30 -4.69
C GLY A 129 -14.36 -2.74 -4.70
N ASP A 130 -13.96 -2.17 -5.82
CA ASP A 130 -12.68 -1.48 -6.05
C ASP A 130 -12.47 -0.24 -5.18
N LEU A 131 -13.56 0.37 -4.69
CA LEU A 131 -13.53 1.53 -3.80
C LEU A 131 -13.71 1.17 -2.33
N ARG A 132 -13.88 -0.12 -2.00
CA ARG A 132 -13.99 -0.57 -0.61
C ARG A 132 -12.62 -0.78 0.00
N THR A 133 -12.54 -0.58 1.31
CA THR A 133 -11.45 -1.20 2.09
C THR A 133 -11.55 -2.72 1.97
N THR A 134 -10.41 -3.41 2.04
CA THR A 134 -10.36 -4.87 2.13
C THR A 134 -11.20 -5.39 3.29
N TRP A 135 -11.86 -6.52 3.06
CA TRP A 135 -12.62 -7.27 4.06
C TRP A 135 -11.87 -8.52 4.53
N ASP A 136 -10.81 -8.90 3.83
CA ASP A 136 -10.02 -10.13 4.04
C ASP A 136 -9.07 -10.00 5.23
N VAL A 137 -8.79 -8.77 5.68
CA VAL A 137 -7.93 -8.51 6.84
C VAL A 137 -8.56 -7.46 7.76
N ALA A 138 -8.31 -7.61 9.06
CA ALA A 138 -8.77 -6.68 10.08
C ALA A 138 -8.24 -5.26 9.80
N SER A 139 -9.15 -4.30 9.80
CA SER A 139 -8.85 -2.88 9.68
C SER A 139 -8.04 -2.36 10.88
N ILE A 140 -7.36 -1.22 10.71
CA ILE A 140 -6.63 -0.55 11.81
C ILE A 140 -7.54 -0.31 13.01
N ARG A 141 -8.81 0.06 12.75
CA ARG A 141 -9.81 0.26 13.81
C ARG A 141 -10.06 -1.02 14.59
N GLU A 142 -10.33 -2.13 13.91
CA GLU A 142 -10.57 -3.43 14.57
C GLU A 142 -9.37 -3.85 15.42
N ARG A 143 -8.15 -3.70 14.90
CA ARG A 143 -6.91 -4.02 15.63
C ARG A 143 -6.78 -3.18 16.90
N ASN A 144 -7.03 -1.87 16.81
CA ASN A 144 -6.97 -0.98 17.97
C ASN A 144 -8.04 -1.31 19.00
N LEU A 145 -9.27 -1.62 18.57
CA LEU A 145 -10.34 -2.03 19.47
C LEU A 145 -10.01 -3.36 20.18
N ALA A 146 -9.48 -4.35 19.46
CA ALA A 146 -9.03 -5.61 20.02
C ALA A 146 -7.93 -5.39 21.08
N PHE A 147 -6.94 -4.54 20.78
CA PHE A 147 -5.88 -4.19 21.72
C PHE A 147 -6.42 -3.49 22.97
N CYS A 148 -7.29 -2.49 22.81
CA CYS A 148 -7.92 -1.81 23.93
C CYS A 148 -8.80 -2.73 24.78
N ASN A 149 -9.51 -3.67 24.16
CA ASN A 149 -10.32 -4.66 24.88
C ASN A 149 -9.41 -5.58 25.70
N CYS A 150 -8.33 -6.11 25.10
CA CYS A 150 -7.35 -6.93 25.80
C CYS A 150 -6.74 -6.22 27.02
N ILE A 151 -6.34 -4.95 26.88
CA ILE A 151 -5.86 -4.16 28.02
C ILE A 151 -6.92 -4.07 29.11
N ARG A 152 -8.18 -3.82 28.73
CA ARG A 152 -9.30 -3.67 29.66
C ARG A 152 -9.59 -4.98 30.39
N ASP A 153 -9.44 -6.12 29.72
CA ASP A 153 -9.56 -7.46 30.30
C ASP A 153 -8.43 -7.76 31.28
N VAL A 154 -7.17 -7.55 30.87
CA VAL A 154 -5.97 -7.77 31.70
C VAL A 154 -6.00 -6.93 32.97
N LEU A 155 -6.47 -5.69 32.88
CA LEU A 155 -6.60 -4.79 34.03
C LEU A 155 -7.88 -5.03 34.85
N GLY A 156 -8.74 -5.98 34.46
CA GLY A 156 -9.99 -6.26 35.16
C GLY A 156 -11.05 -5.16 35.06
N LEU A 157 -10.89 -4.19 34.15
CA LEU A 157 -11.79 -3.05 33.96
C LEU A 157 -13.12 -3.45 33.28
N ASN A 158 -13.21 -4.67 32.75
CA ASN A 158 -14.45 -5.27 32.25
C ASN A 158 -15.17 -6.11 33.33
N SER A 159 -14.60 -6.27 34.54
CA SER A 159 -15.27 -6.99 35.62
C SER A 159 -16.62 -6.35 35.98
N GLY A 160 -17.68 -7.16 35.98
CA GLY A 160 -19.04 -6.71 36.33
C GLY A 160 -19.82 -6.00 35.21
N LYS A 161 -19.30 -5.91 33.98
CA LYS A 161 -20.07 -5.46 32.82
C LYS A 161 -20.64 -6.67 32.08
N THR A 162 -21.95 -6.92 32.27
CA THR A 162 -22.76 -7.81 31.41
C THR A 162 -23.28 -7.07 30.20
#